data_AF-A0A9D1HQL9-F1
#
_entry.id   AF-A0A9D1HQL9-F1
#
_cell.length_a   1.000
_cell.length_b   1.000
_cell.length_c   1.000
_cell.angle_alpha   90.00
_cell.angle_beta   90.00
_cell.angle_gamma   90.00
#
_symmetry.space_group_name_H-M   'P 1'
#
loop_
_entity.id
_entity.type
_entity.pdbx_description
1 polymer ?
#
loop_
_entity_poly.entity_id
_entity_poly.type
_entity_poly.pdbx_seq_one_letter_code
_entity_poly.pdbx_strand_id
1 'polypeptide(L)'
;MHKIPSVNLVSASSLTEELIEYCQAHKIALMVQGQDGVENREVQRIALMKQRQPEVIYLRYLLQRGIAVTTRHSACLQLFDFTLSAEEMRWIQA
;
A
#
# COMPACT_ATOMS: atom_id res chain seq x y z
N MET A 1 21.98 16.19 -19.37
CA MET A 1 20.62 16.27 -18.79
C MET A 1 20.41 15.03 -17.94
N HIS A 2 20.28 15.16 -16.62
CA HIS A 2 19.99 14.00 -15.76
C HIS A 2 18.54 13.57 -15.97
N LYS A 3 18.33 12.30 -16.33
CA LYS A 3 16.98 11.74 -16.46
C LYS A 3 16.49 11.35 -15.07
N ILE A 4 15.40 11.95 -14.62
CA ILE A 4 14.70 11.56 -13.40
C ILE A 4 13.85 10.31 -13.73
N PRO A 5 13.88 9.25 -12.92
CA PRO A 5 13.05 8.08 -13.15
C PRO A 5 11.58 8.44 -12.98
N SER A 6 10.71 7.80 -13.76
CA SER A 6 9.26 8.01 -13.66
C SER A 6 8.62 7.14 -12.57
N VAL A 7 9.30 6.06 -12.14
CA VAL A 7 8.82 5.11 -11.15
C VAL A 7 9.97 4.70 -10.24
N ASN A 8 9.69 4.55 -8.94
CA ASN A 8 10.55 3.90 -7.97
C ASN A 8 9.83 2.66 -7.41
N LEU A 9 10.38 1.47 -7.64
CA LEU A 9 9.84 0.21 -7.15
C LEU A 9 10.64 -0.25 -5.93
N VAL A 10 9.96 -0.46 -4.80
CA VAL A 10 10.58 -0.89 -3.54
C VAL A 10 9.84 -2.07 -2.91
N SER A 11 10.51 -2.79 -2.01
CA SER A 11 9.83 -3.75 -1.13
C SER A 11 9.04 -3.01 -0.04
N ALA A 12 7.99 -3.65 0.49
CA ALA A 12 7.22 -3.08 1.60
C ALA A 12 8.09 -2.78 2.84
N SER A 13 9.14 -3.58 3.10
CA SER A 13 10.11 -3.35 4.18
C SER A 13 10.96 -2.10 4.02
N SER A 14 11.09 -1.57 2.81
CA SER A 14 11.84 -0.33 2.51
C SER A 14 10.94 0.89 2.40
N LEU A 15 9.63 0.73 2.61
CA LEU A 15 8.68 1.83 2.53
C LEU A 15 8.74 2.67 3.82
N THR A 16 9.24 3.89 3.69
CA THR A 16 9.27 4.89 4.77
C THR A 16 8.49 6.14 4.35
N GLU A 17 8.03 6.94 5.32
CA GLU A 17 7.36 8.22 5.04
C GLU A 17 8.30 9.19 4.29
N GLU A 18 9.58 9.23 4.65
CA GLU A 18 10.59 10.04 3.94
C GLU A 18 10.70 9.67 2.46
N LEU A 19 10.67 8.36 2.13
CA LEU A 19 10.72 7.89 0.75
C LEU A 19 9.46 8.30 -0.03
N ILE A 20 8.30 8.23 0.62
CA ILE A 20 7.01 8.62 0.02
C ILE A 20 7.04 10.11 -0.30
N GLU A 21 7.40 10.95 0.67
CA GLU A 21 7.50 12.40 0.51
C GLU A 21 8.51 12.78 -0.59
N TYR A 22 9.68 12.13 -0.59
CA TYR A 22 10.69 12.36 -1.62
C TYR A 22 10.16 12.06 -3.02
N CYS A 23 9.54 10.90 -3.22
CA CYS A 23 9.00 10.49 -4.52
C CYS A 23 7.87 11.44 -4.97
N GLN A 24 6.99 11.84 -4.06
CA GLN A 24 5.92 12.81 -4.35
C GLN A 24 6.48 14.17 -4.77
N ALA A 25 7.45 14.72 -4.03
CA ALA A 25 8.07 16.01 -4.32
C ALA A 25 8.76 16.03 -5.70
N HIS A 26 9.29 14.89 -6.14
CA HIS A 26 10.03 14.76 -7.40
C HIS A 26 9.17 14.21 -8.55
N LYS A 27 7.86 14.03 -8.35
CA LYS A 27 6.92 13.45 -9.33
C LYS A 27 7.36 12.07 -9.83
N ILE A 28 7.92 11.27 -8.92
CA ILE A 28 8.30 9.88 -9.15
C ILE A 28 7.16 9.03 -8.62
N ALA A 29 6.55 8.21 -9.48
CA ALA A 29 5.51 7.29 -9.01
C ALA A 29 6.14 6.24 -8.09
N LEU A 30 5.61 6.09 -6.88
CA LEU A 30 6.06 5.06 -5.95
C LEU A 30 5.26 3.78 -6.19
N MET A 31 5.97 2.67 -6.33
CA MET A 31 5.41 1.34 -6.48
C MET A 31 5.97 0.41 -5.40
N VAL A 32 5.09 -0.36 -4.76
CA VAL A 32 5.47 -1.29 -3.68
C VAL A 32 5.19 -2.72 -4.12
N GLN A 33 6.18 -3.60 -3.93
CA GLN A 33 5.97 -5.03 -4.05
C GLN A 33 5.28 -5.54 -2.78
N GLY A 34 4.10 -6.11 -2.97
CA GLY A 34 3.32 -6.75 -1.91
C GLY A 34 4.10 -7.91 -1.27
N GLN A 35 3.91 -8.05 0.02
CA GLN A 35 4.50 -9.11 0.84
C GLN A 35 3.38 -9.93 1.50
N ASP A 36 3.67 -11.21 1.73
CA ASP A 36 2.79 -12.09 2.47
C ASP A 36 3.03 -11.92 3.98
N GLY A 37 2.05 -12.25 4.81
CA GLY A 37 2.23 -12.26 6.26
C GLY A 37 2.25 -10.86 6.87
N VAL A 38 1.22 -10.06 6.60
CA VAL A 38 1.10 -8.73 7.21
C VAL A 38 0.78 -8.85 8.71
N GLU A 39 1.76 -8.51 9.56
CA GLU A 39 1.66 -8.61 11.03
C GLU A 39 1.02 -7.38 11.71
N ASN A 40 0.67 -6.34 10.95
CA ASN A 40 0.05 -5.14 11.52
C ASN A 40 -1.32 -5.48 12.13
N ARG A 41 -1.48 -5.22 13.43
CA ARG A 41 -2.69 -5.59 14.21
C ARG A 41 -3.96 -4.93 13.66
N GLU A 42 -3.89 -3.68 13.26
CA GLU A 42 -5.04 -2.95 12.74
C GLU A 42 -5.44 -3.46 11.35
N VAL A 43 -4.45 -3.80 10.51
CA VAL A 43 -4.70 -4.48 9.23
C VAL A 43 -5.42 -5.80 9.46
N GLN A 44 -4.97 -6.64 10.41
CA GLN A 44 -5.63 -7.90 10.71
C GLN A 44 -7.05 -7.71 11.25
N ARG A 45 -7.27 -6.72 12.12
CA ARG A 45 -8.59 -6.40 12.63
C ARG A 45 -9.55 -5.96 11.52
N ILE A 46 -9.11 -5.07 10.63
CA ILE A 46 -9.91 -4.62 9.48
C ILE A 46 -10.19 -5.78 8.52
N ALA A 47 -9.22 -6.67 8.32
CA ALA A 47 -9.37 -7.86 7.49
C ALA A 47 -10.52 -8.76 7.99
N LEU A 48 -10.62 -8.96 9.30
CA LEU A 48 -11.74 -9.67 9.92
C LEU A 48 -13.08 -8.95 9.72
N MET A 49 -13.14 -7.64 9.98
CA MET A 49 -14.37 -6.85 9.81
C MET A 49 -14.90 -6.86 8.38
N LYS A 50 -14.00 -6.78 7.40
CA LYS A 50 -14.36 -6.73 5.97
C LYS A 50 -14.42 -8.10 5.29
N GLN A 51 -14.11 -9.17 6.01
CA GLN A 51 -14.00 -10.53 5.46
C GLN A 51 -13.08 -10.56 4.23
N ARG A 52 -11.86 -10.05 4.42
CA ARG A 52 -10.80 -10.01 3.41
C ARG A 52 -9.50 -10.55 4.00
N GLN A 53 -8.56 -10.90 3.13
CA GLN A 53 -7.20 -11.25 3.57
C GLN A 53 -6.44 -10.00 4.04
N PRO A 54 -5.59 -10.09 5.08
CA PRO A 54 -4.78 -8.96 5.56
C PRO A 54 -3.97 -8.26 4.46
N GLU A 55 -3.40 -9.04 3.53
CA GLU A 55 -2.64 -8.53 2.39
C GLU A 55 -3.50 -7.63 1.50
N VAL A 56 -4.76 -7.99 1.27
CA VAL A 56 -5.71 -7.20 0.46
C VAL A 56 -6.02 -5.87 1.15
N ILE A 57 -6.19 -5.87 2.47
CA ILE A 57 -6.39 -4.65 3.25
C ILE A 57 -5.18 -3.73 3.17
N TYR A 58 -3.97 -4.28 3.36
CA TYR A 58 -2.74 -3.49 3.31
C TYR A 58 -2.47 -2.92 1.91
N LEU A 59 -2.67 -3.71 0.86
CA LEU A 59 -2.53 -3.23 -0.51
C LEU A 59 -3.58 -2.16 -0.86
N ARG A 60 -4.82 -2.29 -0.37
CA ARG A 60 -5.85 -1.25 -0.52
C ARG A 60 -5.46 0.04 0.21
N TYR A 61 -4.89 -0.07 1.40
CA TYR A 61 -4.36 1.07 2.15
C TYR A 61 -3.30 1.83 1.34
N LEU A 62 -2.32 1.13 0.76
CA LEU A 62 -1.30 1.75 -0.10
C LEU A 62 -1.91 2.42 -1.33
N LEU A 63 -2.84 1.75 -2.03
CA LEU A 63 -3.54 2.30 -3.19
C LEU A 63 -4.28 3.62 -2.85
N GLN A 64 -4.97 3.68 -1.70
CA GLN A 64 -5.66 4.90 -1.26
C GLN A 64 -4.72 6.04 -0.87
N ARG A 65 -3.44 5.74 -0.61
CA ARG A 65 -2.38 6.76 -0.44
C ARG A 65 -1.76 7.21 -1.77
N GLY A 66 -2.26 6.73 -2.90
CA GLY A 66 -1.73 7.03 -4.23
C GLY A 66 -0.45 6.25 -4.56
N ILE A 67 -0.18 5.17 -3.83
CA ILE A 67 1.00 4.30 -4.05
C ILE A 67 0.56 3.11 -4.91
N ALA A 68 1.24 2.91 -6.04
CA ALA A 68 0.98 1.75 -6.88
C ALA A 68 1.47 0.47 -6.19
N VAL A 69 0.82 -0.66 -6.44
CA VAL A 69 1.21 -1.93 -5.84
C VAL A 69 1.32 -3.05 -6.87
N THR A 70 2.24 -3.98 -6.62
CA THR A 70 2.33 -5.25 -7.35
C THR A 70 2.12 -6.39 -6.38
N THR A 71 1.47 -7.46 -6.81
CA THR A 71 1.33 -8.66 -5.99
C THR A 71 1.23 -9.89 -6.88
N ARG A 72 1.69 -11.04 -6.37
CA ARG A 72 1.52 -12.33 -7.03
C ARG A 72 0.19 -13.00 -6.66
N HIS A 73 -0.57 -12.41 -5.73
CA HIS A 73 -1.83 -12.95 -5.27
C HIS A 73 -2.96 -12.69 -6.28
N SER A 74 -3.77 -13.71 -6.56
CA SER A 74 -5.01 -13.61 -7.34
C SER A 74 -6.02 -12.64 -6.71
N ALA A 75 -5.83 -12.31 -5.43
CA ALA A 75 -6.62 -11.33 -4.70
C ALA A 75 -6.43 -9.88 -5.19
N CYS A 76 -5.51 -9.62 -6.14
CA CYS A 76 -5.35 -8.31 -6.78
C CYS A 76 -6.65 -7.78 -7.41
N LEU A 77 -7.52 -8.68 -7.89
CA LEU A 77 -8.81 -8.32 -8.47
C LEU A 77 -9.77 -7.71 -7.43
N GLN A 78 -9.65 -8.12 -6.17
CA GLN A 78 -10.53 -7.67 -5.08
C GLN A 78 -10.16 -6.30 -4.52
N LEU A 79 -8.98 -5.77 -4.88
CA LEU A 79 -8.46 -4.49 -4.38
C LEU A 79 -9.33 -3.30 -4.78
N PHE A 80 -10.19 -3.45 -5.78
CA PHE A 80 -11.04 -2.38 -6.30
C PHE A 80 -12.52 -2.53 -5.91
N ASP A 81 -12.88 -3.61 -5.22
CA ASP A 81 -14.27 -3.92 -4.84
C ASP A 81 -14.71 -3.20 -3.55
N PHE A 82 -13.80 -2.52 -2.86
CA PHE A 82 -14.07 -1.85 -1.59
C PHE A 82 -13.14 -0.66 -1.35
N THR A 83 -13.46 0.12 -0.31
CA THR A 83 -12.63 1.21 0.21
C THR A 83 -12.43 1.05 1.72
N LEU A 84 -11.29 1.55 2.21
CA LEU A 84 -11.08 1.84 3.62
C LEU A 84 -11.65 3.21 3.96
N SER A 85 -12.39 3.31 5.06
CA SER A 85 -12.89 4.59 5.58
C SER A 85 -11.73 5.46 6.06
N ALA A 86 -11.97 6.77 6.23
CA ALA A 86 -10.96 7.67 6.78
C ALA A 86 -10.49 7.26 8.18
N GLU A 87 -11.38 6.63 8.97
CA GLU A 87 -11.02 6.09 10.28
C GLU A 87 -10.13 4.85 10.16
N GLU A 88 -10.47 3.91 9.27
CA GLU A 88 -9.66 2.71 9.01
C GLU A 88 -8.27 3.06 8.49
N MET A 89 -8.17 4.06 7.61
CA MET A 89 -6.88 4.58 7.12
C MET A 89 -6.03 5.13 8.27
N ARG A 90 -6.63 5.85 9.23
CA ARG A 90 -5.93 6.40 10.39
C ARG A 90 -5.43 5.32 11.35
N TRP A 91 -6.20 4.25 11.55
CA TRP A 91 -5.78 3.13 12.41
C TRP A 91 -4.51 2.43 11.88
N ILE A 92 -4.38 2.28 10.56
CA ILE A 92 -3.21 1.61 9.96
C ILE A 92 -1.96 2.50 10.01
N GLN A 93 -2.14 3.82 9.95
CA GLN A 93 -1.03 4.79 9.98
C GLN A 93 -0.43 5.00 11.37
N ALA A 94 -1.21 4.75 12.43
CA ALA A 94 -0.80 4.90 13.83
C ALA A 94 0.09 3.74 14.31
#